data_AF-A0A3D3SVF9-F1
#
_entry.id   AF-A0A3D3SVF9-F1
#
_cell.length_a   1.000
_cell.length_b   1.000
_cell.length_c   1.000
_cell.angle_alpha   90.00
_cell.angle_beta   90.00
_cell.angle_gamma   90.00
#
_symmetry.space_group_name_H-M   'P 1'
#
loop_
_entity.id
_entity.type
_entity.pdbx_description
1 polymer ?
#
loop_
_entity_poly.entity_id
_entity_poly.type
_entity_poly.pdbx_seq_one_letter_code
_entity_poly.pdbx_strand_id
1 'polypeptide(L)'
;MSVWFKLALLSAWSRRLAVGLVVASLGLACALVLTVQQLRTDSRQSFSQAVSGVDLIVGPRGSATEILLYSVFQLGRPTANMSAKVLPELRALPLVRWAVPI
;
A
#
# COMPACT_ATOMS: atom_id res chain seq x y z
N MET A 1 -22.14 -41.03 11.78
CA MET A 1 -21.77 -39.72 11.18
C MET A 1 -21.59 -39.73 9.67
N SER A 2 -20.92 -40.73 9.07
CA SER A 2 -20.50 -40.66 7.65
C SER A 2 -21.63 -40.69 6.60
N VAL A 3 -22.80 -41.23 6.94
CA VAL A 3 -23.95 -41.33 6.01
C VAL A 3 -24.56 -39.97 5.71
N TRP A 4 -24.66 -39.10 6.72
CA TRP A 4 -25.19 -37.75 6.60
C TRP A 4 -24.32 -36.86 5.72
N PHE A 5 -22.98 -36.95 5.84
CA PHE A 5 -22.05 -36.23 4.97
C PHE A 5 -22.12 -36.68 3.52
N LYS A 6 -22.27 -37.99 3.26
CA LYS A 6 -22.45 -38.51 1.89
C LYS A 6 -23.74 -37.99 1.27
N LEU A 7 -24.86 -38.03 2.00
CA LEU A 7 -26.14 -37.50 1.53
C LEU A 7 -26.08 -35.99 1.26
N ALA A 8 -25.41 -35.22 2.12
CA ALA A 8 -25.19 -33.80 1.92
C ALA A 8 -24.35 -33.51 0.66
N LEU A 9 -23.31 -34.30 0.40
CA LEU A 9 -22.47 -34.17 -0.80
C LEU A 9 -23.25 -34.50 -2.08
N LEU A 10 -24.03 -35.58 -2.08
CA LEU A 10 -24.88 -35.95 -3.21
C LEU A 10 -25.97 -34.90 -3.48
N SER A 11 -26.54 -34.31 -2.42
CA SER A 11 -27.51 -33.22 -2.54
C SER A 11 -26.87 -31.93 -3.10
N ALA A 12 -25.67 -31.58 -2.64
CA ALA A 12 -24.90 -30.46 -3.17
C ALA A 12 -24.54 -30.67 -4.64
N TRP A 13 -24.23 -31.91 -5.05
CA TRP A 13 -23.94 -32.26 -6.44
C TRP A 13 -25.15 -32.11 -7.36
N SER A 14 -26.35 -32.47 -6.87
CA SER A 14 -27.61 -32.27 -7.59
C SER A 14 -27.89 -30.80 -7.88
N ARG A 15 -27.46 -29.89 -7.00
CA ARG A 15 -27.63 -28.41 -7.14
C ARG A 15 -26.31 -27.67 -7.31
N ARG A 16 -25.40 -28.25 -8.10
CA ARG A 16 -24.04 -27.72 -8.36
C ARG A 16 -23.98 -26.24 -8.75
N LEU A 17 -24.94 -25.74 -9.52
CA LEU A 17 -24.98 -24.33 -9.94
C LEU A 17 -25.31 -23.39 -8.77
N ALA A 18 -26.34 -23.70 -7.99
CA ALA A 18 -26.73 -22.89 -6.84
C ALA A 18 -25.65 -22.91 -5.76
N VAL A 19 -25.10 -24.09 -5.45
CA VAL A 19 -23.99 -24.22 -4.49
C VAL A 19 -22.75 -23.49 -4.99
N GLY A 20 -22.42 -23.60 -6.28
CA GLY A 20 -21.31 -22.89 -6.90
C GLY A 20 -21.44 -21.36 -6.77
N LEU A 21 -22.62 -20.81 -7.03
CA LEU A 21 -22.89 -19.38 -6.86
C LEU A 21 -22.73 -18.92 -5.40
N VAL A 22 -23.21 -19.72 -4.44
CA VAL A 22 -23.05 -19.41 -3.00
C VAL A 22 -21.57 -19.44 -2.61
N VAL A 23 -20.82 -20.47 -3.01
CA VAL A 23 -19.38 -20.57 -2.72
C VAL A 23 -18.60 -19.43 -3.37
N ALA A 24 -18.92 -19.09 -4.63
CA ALA A 24 -18.28 -17.97 -5.32
C ALA A 24 -18.58 -16.63 -4.64
N SER A 25 -19.83 -16.41 -4.22
CA SER A 25 -20.22 -15.19 -3.50
C SER A 25 -19.51 -15.07 -2.15
N LEU A 26 -19.45 -16.17 -1.39
CA LEU A 26 -18.73 -16.22 -0.12
C LEU A 26 -17.22 -16.04 -0.31
N GLY A 27 -16.66 -16.67 -1.35
CA GLY A 27 -15.26 -16.54 -1.74
C GLY A 27 -14.90 -15.10 -2.11
N LEU A 28 -15.74 -14.42 -2.91
CA LEU A 28 -15.58 -13.01 -3.25
C LEU A 28 -15.65 -12.11 -2.02
N ALA A 29 -16.59 -12.36 -1.10
CA ALA A 29 -16.70 -11.61 0.14
C ALA A 29 -15.42 -11.75 1.00
N CYS A 30 -14.94 -12.98 1.19
CA CYS A 30 -13.69 -13.23 1.92
C CYS A 30 -12.47 -12.61 1.21
N ALA A 31 -12.37 -12.78 -0.11
CA ALA A 31 -11.28 -12.24 -0.91
C ALA A 31 -11.22 -10.71 -0.82
N LEU A 32 -12.36 -10.02 -0.85
CA LEU A 32 -12.43 -8.58 -0.68
C LEU A 32 -11.84 -8.14 0.66
N VAL A 33 -12.27 -8.78 1.76
CA VAL A 33 -11.79 -8.45 3.10
C VAL A 33 -10.28 -8.69 3.22
N LEU A 34 -9.79 -9.84 2.75
CA LEU A 34 -8.37 -10.17 2.78
C LEU A 34 -7.53 -9.21 1.94
N THR A 35 -8.01 -8.87 0.73
CA THR A 35 -7.31 -7.95 -0.18
C THR A 35 -7.16 -6.57 0.43
N VAL A 36 -8.21 -6.04 1.10
CA VAL A 36 -8.13 -4.75 1.79
C VAL A 36 -7.12 -4.79 2.93
N GLN A 37 -7.07 -5.87 3.70
CA GLN A 37 -6.07 -6.01 4.77
C GLN A 37 -4.65 -6.13 4.23
N GLN A 38 -4.47 -6.89 3.15
CA GLN A 38 -3.18 -7.04 2.50
C GLN A 38 -2.71 -5.70 1.92
N LEU A 39 -3.56 -5.00 1.16
CA LEU A 39 -3.26 -3.66 0.62
C LEU A 39 -2.85 -2.67 1.72
N ARG A 40 -3.54 -2.70 2.87
CA ARG A 40 -3.19 -1.86 4.02
C ARG A 40 -1.82 -2.20 4.58
N THR A 41 -1.48 -3.49 4.65
CA THR A 41 -0.20 -3.98 5.16
C THR A 41 0.93 -3.67 4.19
N ASP A 42 0.72 -3.94 2.91
CA ASP A 42 1.67 -3.64 1.83
C ASP A 42 1.94 -2.13 1.72
N SER A 43 0.91 -1.30 1.90
CA SER A 43 1.08 0.15 1.97
C SER A 43 2.05 0.51 3.11
N ARG A 44 1.80 0.01 4.33
CA ARG A 44 2.67 0.25 5.50
C ARG A 44 4.09 -0.29 5.31
N GLN A 45 4.24 -1.44 4.66
CA GLN A 45 5.55 -2.01 4.38
C GLN A 45 6.29 -1.21 3.30
N SER A 46 5.58 -0.70 2.29
CA SER A 46 6.13 0.19 1.26
C SER A 46 6.62 1.51 1.86
N PHE A 47 5.94 2.05 2.90
CA PHE A 47 6.47 3.17 3.69
C PHE A 47 7.84 2.84 4.32
N SER A 48 7.99 1.65 4.89
CA SER A 48 9.26 1.26 5.53
C SER A 48 10.38 0.99 4.53
N GLN A 49 10.06 0.45 3.35
CA GLN A 49 11.06 0.09 2.34
C GLN A 49 11.49 1.28 1.48
N ALA A 50 10.58 2.19 1.10
CA ALA A 50 10.93 3.36 0.29
C ALA A 50 11.71 4.44 1.07
N VAL A 51 11.60 4.45 2.41
CA VAL A 51 12.36 5.36 3.30
C VAL A 51 13.64 4.68 3.83
N SER A 52 13.88 3.41 3.51
CA SER A 52 15.09 2.69 3.91
C SER A 52 16.31 3.21 3.16
N GLY A 53 17.02 4.18 3.74
CA GLY A 53 18.24 4.78 3.20
C GLY A 53 18.19 6.30 3.02
N VAL A 54 17.06 6.94 3.31
CA VAL A 54 16.92 8.41 3.34
C VAL A 54 16.77 8.88 4.78
N ASP A 55 17.81 9.54 5.29
CA ASP A 55 17.82 10.04 6.68
C ASP A 55 16.94 11.29 6.86
N LEU A 56 16.82 12.11 5.81
CA LEU A 56 16.10 13.40 5.86
C LEU A 56 15.49 13.77 4.50
N ILE A 57 14.20 14.13 4.50
CA ILE A 57 13.52 14.76 3.36
C ILE A 57 13.44 16.27 3.64
N VAL A 58 13.97 17.07 2.72
CA VAL A 58 13.94 18.54 2.80
C VAL A 58 13.01 19.07 1.72
N GLY A 59 12.05 19.90 2.12
CA GLY A 59 11.09 20.48 1.21
C GLY A 59 10.71 21.92 1.58
N PRO A 60 9.77 22.50 0.82
CA PRO A 60 9.29 23.86 1.02
C PRO A 60 8.48 23.96 2.33
N ARG A 61 8.19 25.19 2.76
CA ARG A 61 7.30 25.42 3.91
C ARG A 61 5.93 24.79 3.63
N GLY A 62 5.55 23.80 4.45
CA GLY A 62 4.33 23.02 4.27
C GLY A 62 4.17 21.96 5.37
N SER A 63 3.23 21.04 5.17
CA SER A 63 3.03 19.91 6.07
C SER A 63 4.08 18.82 5.82
N ALA A 64 4.76 18.36 6.87
CA ALA A 64 5.73 17.25 6.77
C ALA A 64 5.11 15.99 6.18
N THR A 65 3.84 15.71 6.51
CA THR A 65 3.09 14.57 5.95
C THR A 65 2.87 14.73 4.45
N GLU A 66 2.57 15.93 3.98
CA GLU A 66 2.31 16.20 2.56
C GLU A 66 3.59 16.09 1.73
N ILE A 67 4.72 16.61 2.25
CA ILE A 67 6.04 16.45 1.64
C ILE A 67 6.39 14.96 1.52
N LEU A 68 6.22 14.18 2.60
CA LEU A 68 6.52 12.74 2.58
C LEU A 68 5.63 11.98 1.60
N LEU A 69 4.32 12.21 1.63
CA LEU A 69 3.36 11.54 0.74
C LEU A 69 3.62 11.89 -0.73
N TYR A 70 3.91 13.16 -1.03
CA TYR A 70 4.19 13.59 -2.39
C TYR A 70 5.54 13.05 -2.88
N SER A 71 6.60 13.11 -2.06
CA SER A 71 7.94 12.65 -2.44
C SER A 71 8.04 11.14 -2.61
N VAL A 72 7.39 10.35 -1.74
CA VAL A 72 7.54 8.89 -1.73
C VAL A 72 6.42 8.19 -2.50
N PHE A 73 5.18 8.68 -2.38
CA PHE A 73 4.00 8.02 -2.95
C PHE A 73 3.41 8.77 -4.15
N GLN A 74 3.92 9.95 -4.48
CA GLN A 74 3.30 10.86 -5.46
C GLN A 74 1.81 11.10 -5.19
N LEU A 75 1.41 11.05 -3.91
CA LEU A 75 0.03 11.25 -3.46
C LEU A 75 -0.10 12.63 -2.83
N GLY A 76 -1.15 13.36 -3.20
CA GLY A 76 -1.49 14.66 -2.63
C GLY A 76 -1.35 15.80 -3.62
N ARG A 77 -1.29 17.03 -3.11
CA ARG A 77 -1.06 18.23 -3.93
C ARG A 77 0.44 18.49 -4.03
N PRO A 78 0.93 19.01 -5.17
CA PRO A 78 2.31 19.43 -5.28
C PRO A 78 2.65 20.43 -4.18
N THR A 79 3.65 20.13 -3.37
CA THR A 79 4.22 21.12 -2.45
C THR A 79 4.87 22.23 -3.28
N ALA A 80 4.94 23.45 -2.75
CA ALA A 80 5.50 24.59 -3.48
C ALA A 80 6.89 24.28 -4.09
N ASN A 81 7.29 24.95 -5.17
CA ASN A 81 8.62 24.68 -5.72
C ASN A 81 9.71 25.29 -4.84
N MET A 82 10.80 24.54 -4.62
CA MET A 82 11.96 25.01 -3.90
C MET A 82 12.99 25.60 -4.88
N SER A 83 13.73 26.63 -4.46
CA SER A 83 14.72 27.25 -5.34
C SER A 83 15.86 26.28 -5.65
N ALA A 84 16.27 26.19 -6.91
CA ALA A 84 17.42 25.38 -7.34
C ALA A 84 18.75 25.76 -6.65
N LYS A 85 18.83 26.96 -6.05
CA LYS A 85 19.99 27.43 -5.28
C LYS A 85 20.23 26.64 -4.00
N VAL A 86 19.20 25.98 -3.45
CA VAL A 86 19.30 25.28 -2.17
C VAL A 86 20.04 23.94 -2.28
N LEU A 87 20.03 23.31 -3.46
CA LEU A 87 20.75 22.05 -3.68
C LEU A 87 22.28 22.19 -3.49
N PRO A 88 22.96 23.20 -4.07
CA PRO A 88 24.36 23.49 -3.77
C PRO A 88 24.62 23.81 -2.28
N GLU A 89 23.74 24.58 -1.64
CA GLU A 89 23.88 24.96 -0.22
C GLU A 89 23.80 23.73 0.70
N LEU A 90 22.89 22.80 0.42
CA LEU A 90 22.76 21.53 1.15
C LEU A 90 23.98 20.63 0.94
N ARG A 91 24.51 20.54 -0.29
CA ARG A 91 25.72 19.76 -0.58
C ARG A 91 26.99 20.32 0.05
N ALA A 92 26.99 21.61 0.41
CA ALA A 92 28.11 22.24 1.11
C ALA A 92 28.16 21.90 2.61
N LEU A 93 27.09 21.32 3.18
CA LEU A 93 27.06 20.95 4.60
C LEU A 93 27.91 19.68 4.85
N PRO A 94 28.77 19.66 5.88
CA PRO A 94 29.66 18.53 6.16
C PRO A 94 28.93 17.26 6.60
N LEU A 95 27.67 17.39 7.03
CA LEU A 95 26.80 16.28 7.46
C LEU A 95 26.09 15.58 6.29
N VAL A 96 26.11 16.17 5.09
CA VAL A 96 25.38 15.67 3.92
C VAL A 96 26.32 14.84 3.06
N ARG A 97 26.13 13.51 3.09
CA ARG A 97 26.93 12.59 2.25
C ARG A 97 26.54 12.67 0.77
N TRP A 98 25.25 12.79 0.49
CA TRP A 98 24.71 12.88 -0.86
C TRP A 98 23.33 13.55 -0.82
N ALA A 99 22.94 14.20 -1.93
CA ALA A 99 21.63 14.84 -2.08
C ALA A 99 21.15 14.74 -3.53
N VAL A 100 19.90 14.32 -3.71
CA VAL A 100 19.26 14.12 -5.02
C VAL A 100 18.02 15.02 -5.13
N PRO A 101 17.89 15.83 -6.20
CA PRO A 101 16.66 16.56 -6.47
C PRO A 101 15.56 15.61 -6.97
N ILE A 102 14.34 15.80 -6.49
CA ILE A 102 13.11 15.09 -6.86
C ILE A 102 12.08 16.06 -7.41
#